data_AF-A0A7C9AJL3-F1
#
_entry.id   AF-A0A7C9AJL3-F1
#
_cell.length_a   1.000
_cell.length_b   1.000
_cell.length_c   1.000
_cell.angle_alpha   90.00
_cell.angle_beta   90.00
_cell.angle_gamma   90.00
#
_symmetry.space_group_name_H-M   'P 1'
#
loop_
_entity.id
_entity.type
_entity.pdbx_description
1 polymer ?
#
loop_
_entity_poly.entity_id
_entity_poly.type
_entity_poly.pdbx_seq_one_letter_code
_entity_poly.pdbx_strand_id
1 'polypeptide(L)'
;GLPGRENWEACLEGLKPHPNLKKLTISSYDGERLPNWAQMDNLCTSLPYLVDIDLSWFHRCQQVPTFCHLRFLKRLQLKGFPEVEYMESGDPLREVCSLREEALFFPSLQELTLMDMNNLKGWWKVMGEVVSNGQKDELVQLPKLQHLSKLEIK
;
A
#
# COMPACT_ATOMS: atom_id res chain seq x y z
N GLY A 1 -7.98 17.57 -33.42
CA GLY A 1 -8.01 16.49 -32.43
C GLY A 1 -7.43 17.03 -31.14
N LEU A 2 -8.11 16.83 -30.01
CA LEU A 2 -7.67 17.31 -28.70
C LEU A 2 -6.26 16.79 -28.36
N PRO A 3 -5.44 17.55 -27.61
CA PRO A 3 -4.11 17.12 -27.20
C PRO A 3 -4.22 15.80 -26.44
N GLY A 4 -3.29 14.89 -26.72
CA GLY A 4 -3.34 13.49 -26.30
C GLY A 4 -3.58 13.37 -24.79
N ARG A 5 -4.45 12.43 -24.41
CA ARG A 5 -4.50 11.95 -23.03
C ARG A 5 -3.08 11.53 -22.65
N GLU A 6 -2.45 12.29 -21.75
CA GLU A 6 -1.16 11.92 -21.19
C GLU A 6 -1.33 10.52 -20.57
N ASN A 7 -0.59 9.55 -21.09
CA ASN A 7 -0.64 8.19 -20.59
C ASN A 7 0.20 8.12 -19.32
N TRP A 8 -0.39 8.56 -18.20
CA TRP A 8 0.24 8.58 -16.88
C TRP A 8 0.92 7.27 -16.52
N GLU A 9 0.29 6.14 -16.89
CA GLU A 9 0.80 4.80 -16.66
C GLU A 9 2.12 4.57 -17.41
N ALA A 10 2.18 4.91 -18.70
CA ALA A 10 3.39 4.80 -19.49
C ALA A 10 4.50 5.76 -19.02
N CYS A 11 4.12 6.99 -18.62
CA CYS A 11 5.05 7.96 -18.08
C CYS A 11 5.69 7.44 -16.78
N LEU A 12 4.88 6.95 -15.85
CA LEU A 12 5.36 6.47 -14.56
C LEU A 12 6.12 5.13 -14.69
N GLU A 13 5.76 4.28 -15.66
CA GLU A 13 6.51 3.07 -16.02
C GLU A 13 7.93 3.43 -16.50
N GLY A 14 8.04 4.38 -17.43
CA GLY A 14 9.33 4.82 -18.00
C GLY A 14 10.26 5.53 -17.01
N LEU A 15 9.72 6.06 -15.92
CA LEU A 15 10.49 6.72 -14.87
C LEU A 15 11.22 5.76 -13.93
N LYS A 16 10.86 4.46 -13.93
CA LYS A 16 11.29 3.42 -12.95
C LYS A 16 12.50 3.88 -12.11
N PRO A 17 12.29 4.27 -10.85
CA PRO A 17 13.36 4.90 -10.08
C PRO A 17 14.52 3.93 -9.80
N HIS A 18 15.67 4.52 -9.44
CA HIS A 18 16.82 3.74 -9.05
C HIS A 18 16.54 2.92 -7.77
N PRO A 19 16.96 1.64 -7.66
CA PRO A 19 16.65 0.80 -6.50
C PRO A 19 17.11 1.33 -5.13
N ASN A 20 18.15 2.17 -5.12
CA ASN A 20 18.66 2.84 -3.91
C ASN A 20 17.84 4.08 -3.48
N LEU A 21 16.71 4.35 -4.13
CA LEU A 21 15.83 5.46 -3.76
C LEU A 21 15.34 5.28 -2.31
N LYS A 22 15.52 6.33 -1.50
CA LYS A 22 15.09 6.33 -0.09
C LYS A 22 13.77 7.05 0.14
N LYS A 23 13.40 7.97 -0.75
CA LYS A 23 12.18 8.75 -0.66
C LYS A 23 11.44 8.73 -1.99
N LEU A 24 10.18 8.32 -1.96
CA LEU A 24 9.28 8.34 -3.11
C LEU A 24 8.15 9.31 -2.83
N THR A 25 8.00 10.32 -3.70
CA THR A 25 6.88 11.25 -3.65
C THR A 25 6.22 11.31 -5.02
N ILE A 26 4.92 11.02 -5.08
CA ILE A 26 4.12 11.13 -6.31
C ILE A 26 2.85 11.90 -5.95
N SER A 27 2.54 12.92 -6.74
CA SER A 27 1.35 13.76 -6.56
C SER A 27 0.56 13.86 -7.85
N SER A 28 -0.76 13.90 -7.74
CA SER A 28 -1.68 14.17 -8.86
C SER A 28 -1.58 13.14 -9.98
N TYR A 29 -1.49 11.86 -9.60
CA TYR A 29 -1.48 10.75 -10.55
C TYR A 29 -2.92 10.42 -10.99
N ASP A 30 -3.24 10.68 -12.26
CA ASP A 30 -4.58 10.46 -12.83
C ASP A 30 -4.68 9.16 -13.67
N GLY A 31 -3.71 8.25 -13.50
CA GLY A 31 -3.76 6.89 -14.05
C GLY A 31 -4.59 5.94 -13.17
N GLU A 32 -5.16 4.91 -13.79
CA GLU A 32 -5.99 3.93 -13.08
C GLU A 32 -5.14 2.85 -12.40
N ARG A 33 -4.01 2.50 -13.02
CA ARG A 33 -3.10 1.45 -12.55
C ARG A 33 -1.77 2.02 -12.13
N LEU A 34 -1.14 1.38 -11.15
CA LEU A 34 0.26 1.63 -10.83
C LEU A 34 1.17 1.01 -11.90
N PRO A 35 2.39 1.52 -12.08
CA PRO A 35 3.39 0.91 -12.97
C PRO A 35 3.82 -0.45 -12.43
N ASN A 36 4.38 -1.32 -13.29
CA ASN A 36 4.77 -2.68 -12.92
C ASN A 36 5.73 -2.71 -11.74
N TRP A 37 6.64 -1.74 -11.65
CA TRP A 37 7.61 -1.64 -10.55
C TRP A 37 6.98 -1.24 -9.20
N ALA A 38 5.72 -0.80 -9.18
CA ALA A 38 4.98 -0.42 -7.96
C ALA A 38 3.70 -1.23 -7.74
N GLN A 39 3.35 -2.19 -8.60
CA GLN A 39 2.18 -3.04 -8.40
C GLN A 39 2.42 -4.11 -7.33
N MET A 40 1.47 -4.29 -6.41
CA MET A 40 1.46 -5.38 -5.42
C MET A 40 2.83 -5.52 -4.72
N ASP A 41 3.44 -6.71 -4.76
CA ASP A 41 4.74 -7.03 -4.15
C ASP A 41 5.96 -6.48 -4.91
N ASN A 42 5.77 -5.91 -6.10
CA ASN A 42 6.90 -5.45 -6.90
C ASN A 42 7.58 -4.21 -6.31
N LEU A 43 6.87 -3.44 -5.48
CA LEU A 43 7.46 -2.25 -4.86
C LEU A 43 8.63 -2.61 -3.93
N CYS A 44 8.49 -3.68 -3.15
CA CYS A 44 9.54 -4.09 -2.20
C CYS A 44 10.77 -4.68 -2.89
N THR A 45 10.60 -5.28 -4.08
CA THR A 45 11.72 -5.79 -4.89
C THR A 45 12.36 -4.71 -5.75
N SER A 46 11.56 -3.77 -6.27
CA SER A 46 12.04 -2.69 -7.15
C SER A 46 12.73 -1.56 -6.37
N LEU A 47 12.18 -1.19 -5.20
CA LEU A 47 12.65 -0.08 -4.38
C LEU A 47 12.84 -0.54 -2.90
N PRO A 48 13.74 -1.50 -2.65
CA PRO A 48 13.88 -2.17 -1.34
C PRO A 48 14.36 -1.24 -0.21
N TYR A 49 14.94 -0.09 -0.55
CA TYR A 49 15.56 0.85 0.41
C TYR A 49 14.68 2.06 0.73
N LEU A 50 13.39 2.04 0.37
CA LEU A 50 12.47 3.11 0.72
C LEU A 50 12.33 3.27 2.23
N VAL A 51 12.49 4.51 2.66
CA VAL A 51 12.34 4.97 4.05
C VAL A 51 11.09 5.84 4.19
N ASP A 52 10.68 6.50 3.11
CA ASP A 52 9.70 7.57 3.13
C ASP A 52 8.88 7.53 1.84
N ILE A 53 7.56 7.37 1.99
CA ILE A 53 6.61 7.33 0.90
C ILE A 53 5.51 8.36 1.15
N ASP A 54 5.29 9.21 0.15
CA ASP A 54 4.19 10.19 0.11
C ASP A 54 3.48 10.11 -1.24
N LEU A 55 2.28 9.54 -1.25
CA LEU A 55 1.45 9.42 -2.43
C LEU A 55 0.19 10.26 -2.23
N SER A 56 -0.03 11.25 -3.10
CA SER A 56 -1.15 12.19 -2.96
C SER A 56 -1.94 12.35 -4.25
N TRP A 57 -3.26 12.46 -4.11
CA TRP A 57 -4.20 12.75 -5.19
C TRP A 57 -4.18 11.69 -6.30
N PHE A 58 -4.40 10.43 -5.92
CA PHE A 58 -4.53 9.27 -6.80
C PHE A 58 -6.02 8.98 -7.09
N HIS A 59 -6.70 9.94 -7.73
CA HIS A 59 -8.17 9.97 -7.80
C HIS A 59 -8.82 8.79 -8.52
N ARG A 60 -8.12 8.16 -9.48
CA ARG A 60 -8.65 7.03 -10.26
C ARG A 60 -8.05 5.68 -9.88
N CYS A 61 -7.08 5.68 -8.97
CA CYS A 61 -6.33 4.48 -8.67
C CYS A 61 -7.11 3.62 -7.67
N GLN A 62 -7.43 2.39 -8.08
CA GLN A 62 -8.23 1.45 -7.29
C GLN A 62 -7.41 0.59 -6.33
N GLN A 63 -6.07 0.68 -6.43
CA GLN A 63 -5.15 -0.18 -5.71
C GLN A 63 -4.00 0.65 -5.17
N VAL A 64 -3.46 0.24 -4.03
CA VAL A 64 -2.18 0.71 -3.51
C VAL A 64 -1.14 -0.41 -3.63
N PRO A 65 0.16 -0.10 -3.72
CA PRO A 65 1.22 -1.09 -3.57
C PRO A 65 1.15 -1.81 -2.22
N THR A 66 1.76 -2.99 -2.16
CA THR A 66 2.01 -3.65 -0.87
C THR A 66 3.20 -2.99 -0.18
N PHE A 67 2.96 -2.46 1.02
CA PHE A 67 3.97 -1.69 1.76
C PHE A 67 4.58 -2.47 2.93
N CYS A 68 3.87 -3.49 3.43
CA CYS A 68 4.24 -4.19 4.66
C CYS A 68 5.61 -4.89 4.59
N HIS A 69 6.07 -5.22 3.38
CA HIS A 69 7.36 -5.86 3.10
C HIS A 69 8.55 -4.88 3.04
N LEU A 70 8.31 -3.56 3.12
CA LEU A 70 9.37 -2.54 3.08
C LEU A 70 10.06 -2.39 4.44
N ARG A 71 11.17 -3.12 4.60
CA ARG A 71 11.88 -3.24 5.90
C ARG A 71 12.40 -1.93 6.49
N PHE A 72 12.69 -0.93 5.65
CA PHE A 72 13.27 0.36 6.08
C PHE A 72 12.25 1.49 6.13
N LEU A 73 10.99 1.23 5.76
CA LEU A 73 9.96 2.25 5.69
C LEU A 73 9.65 2.79 7.09
N LYS A 74 9.86 4.10 7.28
CA LYS A 74 9.60 4.83 8.51
C LYS A 74 8.36 5.70 8.41
N ARG A 75 8.09 6.29 7.24
CA ARG A 75 6.91 7.12 7.02
C ARG A 75 6.14 6.68 5.78
N LEU A 76 4.85 6.47 5.97
CA LEU A 76 3.88 6.21 4.91
C LEU A 76 2.75 7.25 4.99
N GLN A 77 2.64 8.05 3.94
CA GLN A 77 1.55 9.01 3.78
C GLN A 77 0.80 8.71 2.48
N LEU A 78 -0.51 8.45 2.62
CA LEU A 78 -1.43 8.27 1.52
C LEU A 78 -2.54 9.31 1.63
N LYS A 79 -2.73 10.07 0.56
CA LYS A 79 -3.76 11.10 0.48
C LYS A 79 -4.58 10.99 -0.80
N GLY A 80 -5.90 11.00 -0.68
CA GLY A 80 -6.79 11.12 -1.83
C GLY A 80 -6.77 9.88 -2.73
N PHE A 81 -7.08 8.72 -2.16
CA PHE A 81 -7.38 7.49 -2.90
C PHE A 81 -8.86 7.12 -2.71
N PRO A 82 -9.78 7.78 -3.42
CA PRO A 82 -11.20 7.58 -3.20
C PRO A 82 -11.68 6.18 -3.63
N GLU A 83 -10.99 5.50 -4.54
CA GLU A 83 -11.39 4.17 -5.04
C GLU A 83 -10.82 3.00 -4.24
N VAL A 84 -9.92 3.26 -3.28
CA VAL A 84 -9.23 2.21 -2.51
C VAL A 84 -10.11 1.76 -1.34
N GLU A 85 -10.51 0.49 -1.36
CA GLU A 85 -11.31 -0.10 -0.28
C GLU A 85 -10.47 -0.80 0.80
N TYR A 86 -9.30 -1.31 0.45
CA TYR A 86 -8.43 -2.04 1.36
C TYR A 86 -6.96 -1.71 1.07
N MET A 87 -6.15 -1.62 2.12
CA MET A 87 -4.71 -1.32 2.00
C MET A 87 -3.91 -2.48 1.42
N GLU A 88 -4.32 -3.71 1.69
CA GLU A 88 -3.61 -4.91 1.27
C GLU A 88 -4.61 -6.01 0.87
N SER A 89 -4.32 -6.71 -0.22
CA SER A 89 -5.07 -7.88 -0.67
C SER A 89 -4.30 -9.15 -0.30
N GLY A 90 -4.62 -9.76 0.84
CA GLY A 90 -3.96 -10.96 1.32
C GLY A 90 -4.64 -11.48 2.59
N ASP A 91 -4.51 -12.78 2.84
CA ASP A 91 -4.90 -13.39 4.11
C ASP A 91 -3.70 -13.30 5.07
N PRO A 92 -3.78 -12.49 6.15
CA PRO A 92 -2.71 -12.40 7.14
C PRO A 92 -2.32 -13.77 7.68
N LEU A 93 -3.26 -14.71 7.79
CA LEU A 93 -3.04 -16.04 8.36
C LEU A 93 -2.31 -16.96 7.38
N ARG A 94 -2.51 -16.82 6.06
CA ARG A 94 -1.85 -17.67 5.05
C ARG A 94 -0.40 -17.27 4.80
N GLU A 95 -0.09 -15.97 4.88
CA GLU A 95 1.28 -15.49 4.75
C GLU A 95 2.09 -15.69 6.04
N VAL A 96 1.46 -15.58 7.21
CA VAL A 96 2.07 -15.98 8.50
C VAL A 96 2.45 -17.47 8.51
N CYS A 97 1.72 -18.32 7.77
CA CYS A 97 2.03 -19.76 7.71
C CYS A 97 3.14 -20.15 6.73
N SER A 98 3.56 -19.29 5.80
CA SER A 98 4.32 -19.76 4.63
C SER A 98 5.82 -19.47 4.63
N LEU A 99 6.37 -18.54 5.41
CA LEU A 99 7.83 -18.36 5.48
C LEU A 99 8.30 -17.91 6.87
N ARG A 100 9.43 -18.48 7.25
CA ARG A 100 10.20 -18.35 8.50
C ARG A 100 10.29 -16.95 9.11
N GLU A 101 10.41 -16.98 10.44
CA GLU A 101 10.78 -15.91 11.37
C GLU A 101 9.73 -14.79 11.45
N GLU A 102 8.98 -14.79 12.56
CA GLU A 102 8.03 -13.75 12.98
C GLU A 102 7.76 -12.68 11.92
N ALA A 103 6.77 -12.89 11.04
CA ALA A 103 6.46 -11.99 9.93
C ALA A 103 6.04 -10.59 10.45
N LEU A 104 7.02 -9.75 10.74
CA LEU A 104 6.81 -8.38 11.21
C LEU A 104 6.37 -7.56 10.01
N PHE A 105 5.05 -7.41 9.86
CA PHE A 105 4.47 -6.38 9.01
C PHE A 105 5.01 -5.02 9.48
N PHE A 106 5.68 -4.28 8.59
CA PHE A 106 6.25 -2.96 8.89
C PHE A 106 7.26 -2.95 10.05
N PRO A 107 8.45 -3.55 9.88
CA PRO A 107 9.43 -3.66 10.96
C PRO A 107 10.05 -2.31 11.37
N SER A 108 9.85 -1.22 10.62
CA SER A 108 10.41 0.09 10.90
C SER A 108 9.41 1.25 10.88
N LEU A 109 8.11 1.00 10.65
CA LEU A 109 7.15 2.08 10.41
C LEU A 109 6.89 2.87 11.70
N GLN A 110 7.10 4.18 11.62
CA GLN A 110 7.01 5.13 12.73
C GLN A 110 5.86 6.11 12.55
N GLU A 111 5.53 6.45 11.31
CA GLU A 111 4.49 7.42 10.96
C GLU A 111 3.59 6.86 9.87
N LEU A 112 2.29 6.79 10.17
CA LEU A 112 1.24 6.43 9.22
C LEU A 112 0.24 7.56 9.11
N THR A 113 -0.03 8.00 7.89
CA THR A 113 -1.00 9.05 7.60
C THR A 113 -1.89 8.62 6.43
N LEU A 114 -3.19 8.54 6.70
CA LEU A 114 -4.23 8.24 5.73
C LEU A 114 -5.18 9.45 5.70
N MET A 115 -5.29 10.13 4.56
CA MET A 115 -6.17 11.30 4.42
C MET A 115 -7.03 11.17 3.17
N ASP A 116 -8.30 11.56 3.25
CA ASP A 116 -9.21 11.59 2.09
C ASP A 116 -9.34 10.20 1.41
N MET A 117 -9.37 9.13 2.23
CA MET A 117 -9.46 7.71 1.83
C MET A 117 -10.91 7.21 1.95
N ASN A 118 -11.86 7.88 1.28
CA ASN A 118 -13.29 7.81 1.62
C ASN A 118 -13.94 6.41 1.56
N ASN A 119 -13.44 5.50 0.71
CA ASN A 119 -13.98 4.15 0.57
C ASN A 119 -13.19 3.09 1.35
N LEU A 120 -12.18 3.49 2.14
CA LEU A 120 -11.33 2.56 2.87
C LEU A 120 -12.12 1.84 3.99
N LYS A 121 -12.33 0.54 3.81
CA LYS A 121 -13.08 -0.35 4.71
C LYS A 121 -12.18 -1.01 5.76
N GLY A 122 -10.88 -1.14 5.49
CA GLY A 122 -9.96 -1.79 6.42
C GLY A 122 -8.57 -2.00 5.84
N TRP A 123 -7.70 -2.61 6.63
CA TRP A 123 -6.34 -2.89 6.18
C TRP A 123 -6.30 -4.10 5.24
N TRP A 124 -6.92 -5.20 5.63
CA TRP A 124 -6.87 -6.47 4.91
C TRP A 124 -8.21 -6.80 4.26
N LYS A 125 -8.17 -7.23 3.01
CA LYS A 125 -9.32 -7.88 2.36
C LYS A 125 -9.27 -9.38 2.59
N VAL A 126 -10.05 -9.89 3.53
CA VAL A 126 -10.19 -11.33 3.78
C VAL A 126 -10.91 -11.99 2.59
N MET A 127 -10.22 -12.84 1.83
CA MET A 127 -10.82 -13.67 0.79
C MET A 127 -11.29 -14.99 1.42
N GLY A 128 -12.59 -15.13 1.66
CA GLY A 128 -13.17 -16.31 2.32
C GLY A 128 -13.90 -17.24 1.36
N GLU A 129 -13.57 -18.53 1.42
CA GLU A 129 -14.49 -19.68 1.37
C GLU A 129 -13.90 -20.65 2.42
N VAL A 130 -14.56 -21.14 3.48
CA VAL A 130 -15.92 -21.64 3.65
C VAL A 130 -16.30 -21.42 5.12
N VAL A 131 -17.58 -21.12 5.36
CA VAL A 131 -18.19 -21.10 6.69
C VAL A 131 -17.99 -22.45 7.39
N SER A 132 -17.21 -22.48 8.46
CA SER A 132 -17.39 -23.47 9.53
C SER A 132 -17.64 -22.73 10.84
N ASN A 133 -18.88 -22.86 11.29
CA ASN A 133 -19.42 -22.57 12.61
C ASN A 133 -18.59 -21.68 13.56
N GLY A 134 -19.11 -20.48 13.78
CA GLY A 134 -19.19 -19.94 15.14
C GLY A 134 -17.93 -19.30 15.69
N GLN A 135 -17.39 -18.30 15.01
CA GLN A 135 -16.66 -17.18 15.61
C GLN A 135 -16.69 -16.01 14.61
N LYS A 136 -17.75 -15.19 14.71
CA LYS A 136 -17.82 -13.89 14.04
C LYS A 136 -16.98 -12.90 14.87
N ASP A 137 -15.66 -13.03 14.80
CA ASP A 137 -14.81 -11.91 15.13
C ASP A 137 -14.35 -11.31 13.81
N GLU A 138 -14.95 -10.17 13.49
CA GLU A 138 -14.58 -9.29 12.39
C GLU A 138 -13.10 -8.93 12.49
N LEU A 139 -12.24 -9.65 11.78
CA LEU A 139 -10.81 -9.33 11.70
C LEU A 139 -10.58 -8.20 10.68
N VAL A 140 -11.11 -7.01 11.01
CA VAL A 140 -10.75 -5.72 10.39
C VAL A 140 -9.68 -5.06 11.26
N GLN A 141 -8.63 -5.80 11.61
CA GLN A 141 -7.59 -5.31 12.50
C GLN A 141 -6.44 -4.66 11.72
N LEU A 142 -6.01 -3.49 12.19
CA LEU A 142 -4.76 -2.87 11.79
C LEU A 142 -3.61 -3.87 12.04
N PRO A 143 -2.61 -4.01 11.14
CA PRO A 143 -1.40 -4.76 11.47
C PRO A 143 -0.77 -4.25 12.77
N LYS A 144 -0.06 -5.13 13.47
CA LYS A 144 0.68 -4.74 14.67
C LYS A 144 1.87 -3.86 14.31
N LEU A 145 1.66 -2.53 14.32
CA LEU A 145 2.68 -1.53 14.01
C LEU A 145 3.51 -1.18 15.25
N GLN A 146 4.43 -2.07 15.63
CA GLN A 146 5.15 -2.01 16.92
C GLN A 146 6.01 -0.76 17.16
N HIS A 147 6.41 -0.06 16.09
CA HIS A 147 7.24 1.15 16.18
C HIS A 147 6.46 2.44 15.87
N LEU A 148 5.13 2.34 15.71
CA LEU A 148 4.30 3.48 15.34
C LEU A 148 4.27 4.51 16.47
N SER A 149 4.78 5.69 16.17
CA SER A 149 4.79 6.85 17.06
C SER A 149 3.75 7.91 16.68
N LYS A 150 3.32 7.90 15.42
CA LYS A 150 2.33 8.83 14.88
C LYS A 150 1.34 8.09 13.99
N LEU A 151 0.06 8.22 14.30
CA LEU A 151 -1.05 7.74 13.49
C LEU A 151 -2.01 8.91 13.22
N GLU A 152 -2.30 9.16 11.96
CA GLU A 152 -3.28 10.15 11.54
C GLU A 152 -4.20 9.53 10.48
N ILE A 153 -5.50 9.53 10.75
CA ILE A 153 -6.54 9.05 9.83
C ILE A 153 -7.60 10.15 9.76
N LYS A 154 -7.83 10.68 8.56
CA LYS A 154 -8.75 11.80 8.30
C LYS A 154 -9.62 11.56 7.06
#